data_AF-A0A120A0U2-F1
#
_entry.id   AF-A0A120A0U2-F1
#
_cell.length_a   1.000
_cell.length_b   1.000
_cell.length_c   1.000
_cell.angle_alpha   90.00
_cell.angle_beta   90.00
_cell.angle_gamma   90.00
#
_symmetry.space_group_name_H-M   'P 1'
#
loop_
_entity.id
_entity.type
_entity.pdbx_description
1 polymer ?
#
loop_
_entity_poly.entity_id
_entity_poly.type
_entity_poly.pdbx_seq_one_letter_code
_entity_poly.pdbx_strand_id
1 'polypeptide(L)'
;MKIVLKVSLREAKRASEAIRDNWHLRKGFNQVETNVWEADSEFWGNLEDEDNVDELKFLVENQFGFLGISEEEYEFNEEEE
;
A
#
# COMPACT_ATOMS: atom_id res chain seq x y z
N MET A 1 9.75 -4.12 11.52
CA MET A 1 9.12 -4.63 10.28
C MET A 1 8.67 -3.45 9.42
N LYS A 2 8.72 -3.60 8.10
CA LYS A 2 8.33 -2.61 7.10
C LYS A 2 7.42 -3.25 6.06
N ILE A 3 6.37 -2.55 5.63
CA ILE A 3 5.47 -3.03 4.59
C ILE A 3 5.84 -2.36 3.25
N VAL A 4 6.06 -3.19 2.23
CA VAL A 4 6.35 -2.75 0.85
C VAL A 4 5.23 -3.20 -0.05
N LEU A 5 4.55 -2.23 -0.67
CA LEU A 5 3.55 -2.44 -1.71
C LEU A 5 4.23 -2.26 -3.07
N LYS A 6 4.34 -3.36 -3.84
CA LYS A 6 4.78 -3.30 -5.24
C LYS A 6 3.58 -3.51 -6.14
N VAL A 7 3.51 -2.74 -7.21
CA VAL A 7 2.46 -2.83 -8.23
C VAL A 7 3.12 -3.09 -9.57
N SER A 8 2.42 -3.64 -10.55
CA SER A 8 2.91 -3.74 -11.91
C SER A 8 3.15 -2.34 -12.49
N LEU A 9 4.13 -2.20 -13.39
CA LEU A 9 4.37 -0.93 -14.09
C LEU A 9 3.16 -0.47 -14.92
N ARG A 10 2.30 -1.41 -15.35
CA ARG A 10 1.08 -1.11 -16.11
C ARG A 10 0.06 -0.39 -15.25
N GLU A 11 -0.10 -0.81 -14.00
CA GLU A 11 -1.11 -0.29 -13.07
C GLU A 11 -0.54 0.80 -12.13
N ALA A 12 0.77 1.04 -12.12
CA ALA A 12 1.45 2.02 -11.27
C ALA A 12 0.79 3.42 -11.27
N LYS A 13 0.31 3.90 -12.43
CA LYS A 13 -0.41 5.18 -12.49
C LYS A 13 -1.75 5.13 -11.75
N ARG A 14 -2.55 4.09 -11.96
CA ARG A 14 -3.85 3.94 -11.28
C ARG A 14 -3.66 3.70 -9.79
N ALA A 15 -2.66 2.91 -9.41
CA ALA A 15 -2.30 2.71 -8.00
C ALA A 15 -1.91 4.03 -7.33
N SER A 16 -1.13 4.88 -8.00
CA SER A 16 -0.82 6.22 -7.48
C SER A 16 -2.07 7.07 -7.30
N GLU A 17 -3.08 6.96 -8.17
CA GLU A 17 -4.37 7.66 -8.03
C GLU A 17 -5.16 7.08 -6.84
N ALA A 18 -5.27 5.75 -6.74
CA ALA A 18 -5.95 5.06 -5.62
C ALA A 18 -5.37 5.44 -4.25
N ILE A 19 -4.03 5.44 -4.13
CA ILE A 19 -3.33 5.80 -2.89
C ILE A 19 -3.59 7.27 -2.56
N ARG A 20 -3.66 8.16 -3.55
CA ARG A 20 -3.90 9.60 -3.32
C ARG A 20 -5.34 9.92 -2.94
N ASP A 21 -6.30 9.15 -3.43
CA ASP A 21 -7.73 9.35 -3.19
C ASP A 21 -8.16 8.91 -1.79
N ASN A 22 -7.41 8.02 -1.14
CA ASN A 22 -7.61 7.68 0.26
C ASN A 22 -6.65 8.46 1.17
N TRP A 23 -7.20 9.27 2.09
CA TRP A 23 -6.44 10.09 3.02
C TRP A 23 -5.42 9.29 3.85
N HIS A 24 -5.80 8.11 4.35
CA HIS A 24 -4.93 7.28 5.19
C HIS A 24 -3.77 6.72 4.38
N LEU A 25 -4.05 6.13 3.21
CA LEU A 25 -3.02 5.62 2.31
C LEU A 25 -2.08 6.72 1.83
N ARG A 26 -2.61 7.89 1.46
CA ARG A 26 -1.81 9.04 1.02
C ARG A 26 -0.80 9.50 2.07
N LYS A 27 -1.14 9.38 3.36
CA LYS A 27 -0.30 9.81 4.48
C LYS A 27 0.64 8.70 4.94
N GLY A 28 0.18 7.46 4.89
CA GLY A 28 0.89 6.30 5.38
C GLY A 28 1.79 5.63 4.33
N PHE A 29 1.59 5.83 3.03
CA PHE A 29 2.47 5.30 1.99
C PHE A 29 3.36 6.38 1.39
N ASN A 30 4.66 6.12 1.41
CA ASN A 30 5.67 6.92 0.73
C ASN A 30 6.08 6.21 -0.57
N GLN A 31 5.99 6.91 -1.69
CA GLN A 31 6.45 6.38 -2.97
C GLN A 31 7.98 6.45 -3.03
N VAL A 32 8.63 5.29 -3.15
CA VAL A 32 10.10 5.20 -3.26
C VAL A 32 10.57 4.92 -4.68
N GLU A 33 9.74 4.25 -5.48
CA GLU A 33 9.96 4.07 -6.91
C GLU A 33 8.64 4.21 -7.68
N THR A 34 8.71 4.21 -9.02
CA THR A 34 7.54 4.39 -9.91
C THR A 34 6.36 3.48 -9.53
N ASN A 35 6.64 2.24 -9.13
CA ASN A 35 5.66 1.21 -8.83
C ASN A 35 5.86 0.58 -7.44
N VAL A 36 6.55 1.28 -6.53
CA VAL A 36 6.86 0.78 -5.18
C VAL A 36 6.53 1.86 -4.15
N TRP A 37 5.78 1.45 -3.14
CA TRP A 37 5.42 2.26 -1.98
C TRP A 37 5.81 1.55 -0.69
N GLU A 38 6.20 2.33 0.30
CA GLU A 38 6.61 1.84 1.62
C GLU A 38 5.71 2.46 2.67
N ALA A 39 5.23 1.63 3.61
CA ALA A 39 4.37 2.08 4.68
C ALA A 39 5.18 2.71 5.82
N ASP A 40 4.69 3.84 6.31
CA ASP A 40 5.24 4.57 7.45
C ASP A 40 4.67 4.02 8.76
N SER A 41 5.52 3.38 9.56
CA SER A 41 5.15 2.83 10.87
C SER A 41 4.77 3.90 11.90
N GLU A 42 5.19 5.16 11.75
CA GLU A 42 4.73 6.23 12.64
C GLU A 42 3.25 6.56 12.38
N PHE A 43 2.79 6.41 11.14
CA PHE A 43 1.41 6.70 10.76
C PHE A 43 0.45 5.56 11.11
N TRP A 44 0.86 4.31 10.83
CA TRP A 44 0.04 3.11 11.07
C TRP A 44 0.17 2.56 12.49
N GLY A 45 0.99 3.17 13.35
CA GLY A 45 1.37 2.56 14.61
C GLY A 45 2.32 1.39 14.38
N ASN A 46 2.65 0.66 15.45
CA ASN A 46 3.59 -0.44 15.35
C ASN A 46 3.12 -1.45 14.29
N LEU A 47 3.80 -1.49 13.14
CA LEU A 47 3.47 -2.41 12.06
C LEU A 47 3.79 -3.86 12.42
N GLU A 48 4.42 -4.14 13.56
CA GLU A 48 4.49 -5.49 14.13
C GLU A 48 3.15 -5.99 14.70
N ASP A 49 2.17 -5.09 14.86
CA ASP A 49 0.81 -5.46 15.27
C ASP A 49 0.01 -5.93 14.06
N GLU A 50 -0.43 -7.19 14.09
CA GLU A 50 -1.20 -7.84 13.00
C GLU A 50 -2.46 -7.02 12.65
N ASP A 51 -3.14 -6.42 13.64
CA ASP A 51 -4.36 -5.63 13.40
C ASP A 51 -4.08 -4.40 12.52
N ASN A 52 -2.93 -3.74 12.70
CA ASN A 52 -2.55 -2.57 11.89
C ASN A 52 -2.16 -2.96 10.46
N VAL A 53 -1.50 -4.11 10.29
CA VAL A 53 -1.13 -4.65 8.97
C VAL A 53 -2.38 -5.04 8.18
N ASP A 54 -3.34 -5.69 8.83
CA ASP A 54 -4.60 -6.09 8.21
C ASP A 54 -5.46 -4.88 7.84
N GLU A 55 -5.52 -3.84 8.68
CA GLU A 55 -6.20 -2.59 8.34
C GLU A 55 -5.58 -1.93 7.10
N LEU A 56 -4.25 -1.87 7.03
CA LEU A 56 -3.53 -1.31 5.89
C LEU A 56 -3.82 -2.09 4.60
N LYS A 57 -3.72 -3.42 4.64
CA LYS A 57 -4.00 -4.30 3.50
C LYS A 57 -5.44 -4.11 3.01
N PHE A 58 -6.41 -4.13 3.93
CA PHE A 58 -7.83 -3.92 3.62
C PHE A 58 -8.09 -2.58 2.91
N LEU A 59 -7.46 -1.49 3.37
CA LEU A 59 -7.64 -0.18 2.76
C LEU A 59 -7.11 -0.13 1.33
N VAL A 60 -5.96 -0.76 1.05
CA VAL A 60 -5.42 -0.85 -0.31
C VAL A 60 -6.29 -1.70 -1.21
N GLU A 61 -6.67 -2.90 -0.77
CA GLU A 61 -7.55 -3.79 -1.53
C GLU A 61 -8.86 -3.10 -1.92
N ASN A 62 -9.45 -2.33 -0.99
CA ASN A 62 -10.66 -1.57 -1.24
C ASN A 62 -10.44 -0.46 -2.30
N GLN A 63 -9.37 0.34 -2.18
CA GLN A 63 -9.09 1.39 -3.16
C GLN A 63 -8.72 0.82 -4.54
N PHE A 64 -7.97 -0.28 -4.57
CA PHE A 64 -7.53 -0.92 -5.80
C PHE A 64 -8.71 -1.61 -6.50
N GLY A 65 -9.56 -2.29 -5.75
CA GLY A 65 -10.82 -2.84 -6.25
C GLY A 65 -11.75 -1.78 -6.82
N PHE A 66 -11.88 -0.62 -6.16
CA PHE A 66 -12.68 0.50 -6.67
C PHE A 66 -12.17 1.03 -8.03
N LEU A 67 -10.86 1.02 -8.26
CA LEU A 67 -10.24 1.43 -9.52
C LEU A 67 -9.98 0.28 -10.51
N GLY A 68 -10.41 -0.94 -10.18
CA GLY A 68 -10.29 -2.11 -11.05
C GLY A 68 -8.86 -2.64 -11.22
N ILE A 69 -7.99 -2.43 -10.23
CA ILE A 69 -6.66 -3.05 -10.18
C ILE A 69 -6.84 -4.47 -9.62
N SER A 70 -6.41 -5.47 -10.39
CA SER A 70 -6.50 -6.89 -10.00
C SER A 70 -5.51 -7.22 -8.88
N GLU A 71 -5.85 -8.18 -8.02
CA GLU A 71 -4.95 -8.75 -7.00
C GLU A 71 -3.67 -9.34 -7.61
N GLU A 72 -3.69 -9.75 -8.88
CA GLU A 72 -2.50 -10.24 -9.60
C GLU A 72 -1.50 -9.12 -9.99
N GLU A 73 -1.93 -7.86 -9.92
CA GLU A 73 -1.13 -6.70 -10.35
C GLU A 73 -0.37 -6.04 -9.21
N TYR A 74 -0.49 -6.53 -7.98
CA TYR A 74 0.26 -6.01 -6.83
C TYR A 74 0.60 -7.09 -5.80
N GLU A 75 1.61 -6.79 -4.99
CA GLU A 75 2.05 -7.64 -3.88
C GLU A 75 2.35 -6.79 -2.64
N PHE A 76 2.03 -7.37 -1.48
CA PHE A 76 2.38 -6.86 -0.17
C PHE A 76 3.49 -7.70 0.42
N ASN A 77 4.66 -7.10 0.61
CA ASN A 77 5.79 -7.75 1.25
C ASN A 77 6.03 -7.16 2.63
N GLU A 78 6.31 -8.02 3.60
CA GLU A 78 6.72 -7.65 4.95
C GLU A 78 8.23 -7.90 5.06
N GLU A 79 9.00 -6.84 5.23
CA GLU A 79 10.45 -6.90 5.36
C GLU A 79 10.83 -6.65 6.82
N GLU A 80 11.49 -7.62 7.46
CA GLU A 80 12.19 -7.40 8.73
C GLU A 80 13.46 -6.60 8.42
N GLU A 81 13.65 -5.45 9.10
CA GLU A 81 14.87 -4.64 8.96
C GLU A 81 16.13 -5.39 9.42
#